data_AF-A0A928LCR9-F1
#
_entry.id   AF-A0A928LCR9-F1
#
_cell.length_a   1.000
_cell.length_b   1.000
_cell.length_c   1.000
_cell.angle_alpha   90.00
_cell.angle_beta   90.00
_cell.angle_gamma   90.00
#
_symmetry.space_group_name_H-M   'P 1'
#
loop_
_entity.id
_entity.type
_entity.pdbx_description
1 polymer ?
#
loop_
_entity_poly.entity_id
_entity_poly.type
_entity_poly.pdbx_seq_one_letter_code
_entity_poly.pdbx_strand_id
1 'polypeptide(L)'
;VGLTKEITLGNEVFSVVVMIQKTQYESFLRKGQINILIIFLIVAILAAVCCGFMSKKYVSPIMKKIEQVKAKENYGDQLRIREIDDLFAFLEEKDNYYEQQLDDLENAKRFAEEEAKKAKEEYEKAAEKYELAKSEIDRLAEKHKEEIVPEEYQFFVENLSMLTPAEYRVYELYLSGKTAKQIAEILHITENTLKYHNKNIYSKLGISSRKQLFRFAALKQHRDGKEDWT
;
A
#
# COMPACT_ATOMS: atom_id res chain seq x y z
N VAL A 1 66.35 -5.89 64.84
CA VAL A 1 65.46 -4.93 65.53
C VAL A 1 65.65 -5.13 67.02
N GLY A 2 65.84 -4.06 67.78
CA GLY A 2 66.09 -4.13 69.21
C GLY A 2 65.56 -2.89 69.93
N LEU A 3 65.41 -3.00 71.24
CA LEU A 3 64.94 -1.92 72.10
C LEU A 3 66.10 -1.49 73.00
N THR A 4 66.45 -0.21 72.96
CA THR A 4 67.46 0.38 73.84
C THR A 4 66.77 1.13 74.96
N LYS A 5 67.21 0.92 76.21
CA LYS A 5 66.74 1.68 77.36
C LYS A 5 67.91 2.04 78.26
N GLU A 6 67.94 3.28 78.69
CA GLU A 6 68.94 3.75 79.64
C GLU A 6 68.52 3.42 81.08
N ILE A 7 69.47 2.97 81.87
CA ILE A 7 69.30 2.67 83.29
C ILE A 7 70.43 3.35 84.07
N THR A 8 70.10 3.96 85.19
CA THR A 8 71.07 4.63 86.07
C THR A 8 71.43 3.68 87.22
N LEU A 9 72.72 3.40 87.40
CA LEU A 9 73.25 2.65 88.55
C LEU A 9 74.27 3.53 89.28
N GLY A 10 73.91 3.97 90.49
CA GLY A 10 74.70 4.96 91.23
C GLY A 10 74.69 6.32 90.52
N ASN A 11 75.87 6.89 90.26
CA ASN A 11 76.03 8.16 89.53
C ASN A 11 76.33 7.97 88.02
N GLU A 12 76.30 6.75 87.51
CA GLU A 12 76.59 6.46 86.10
C GLU A 12 75.34 5.98 85.34
N VAL A 13 75.21 6.42 84.09
CA VAL A 13 74.11 6.05 83.19
C VAL A 13 74.61 5.02 82.19
N PHE A 14 73.93 3.88 82.12
CA PHE A 14 74.24 2.79 81.20
C PHE A 14 73.11 2.62 80.18
N SER A 15 73.44 2.43 78.91
CA SER A 15 72.47 2.05 77.89
C SER A 15 72.43 0.54 77.73
N VAL A 16 71.28 -0.07 78.05
CA VAL A 16 71.06 -1.51 77.82
C VAL A 16 70.31 -1.68 76.52
N VAL A 17 70.85 -2.51 75.63
CA VAL A 17 70.26 -2.83 74.33
C VAL A 17 69.81 -4.29 74.32
N VAL A 18 68.51 -4.52 74.14
CA VAL A 18 67.96 -5.87 73.93
C VAL A 18 67.76 -6.07 72.43
N MET A 19 68.52 -6.99 71.85
CA MET A 19 68.46 -7.32 70.42
C MET A 19 67.76 -8.65 70.21
N ILE A 20 66.88 -8.71 69.20
CA ILE A 20 66.33 -9.98 68.72
C ILE A 20 67.30 -10.56 67.69
N GLN A 21 67.58 -11.86 67.80
CA GLN A 21 68.41 -12.57 66.84
C GLN A 21 67.75 -12.54 65.45
N LYS A 22 68.53 -12.29 64.40
CA LYS A 22 68.01 -12.16 63.02
C LYS A 22 67.14 -13.36 62.59
N THR A 23 67.56 -14.57 62.98
CA THR A 23 66.83 -15.83 62.73
C THR A 23 65.45 -15.85 63.39
N GLN A 24 65.33 -15.33 64.61
CA GLN A 24 64.05 -15.25 65.33
C GLN A 24 63.12 -14.21 64.70
N TYR A 25 63.66 -13.05 64.30
CA TYR A 25 62.89 -12.00 63.62
C TYR A 25 62.35 -12.46 62.25
N GLU A 26 63.19 -13.10 61.43
CA GLU A 26 62.76 -13.67 60.14
C GLU A 26 61.71 -14.78 60.33
N SER A 27 61.84 -15.60 61.39
CA SER A 27 60.84 -16.63 61.69
C SER A 27 59.47 -16.03 62.06
N PHE A 28 59.46 -14.89 62.76
CA PHE A 28 58.23 -14.19 63.15
C PHE A 28 57.55 -13.56 61.93
N LEU A 29 58.32 -12.88 61.07
CA LEU A 29 57.80 -12.33 59.81
C LEU A 29 57.25 -13.42 58.88
N ARG A 30 57.97 -14.55 58.74
CA ARG A 30 57.54 -15.67 57.88
C ARG A 30 56.23 -16.29 58.38
N LYS A 31 56.06 -16.46 59.69
CA LYS A 31 54.77 -16.91 60.29
C LYS A 31 53.64 -15.93 59.99
N GLY A 32 53.89 -14.63 60.12
CA GLY A 32 52.91 -13.58 59.78
C GLY A 32 52.50 -13.61 58.32
N GLN A 33 53.46 -13.71 57.40
CA GLN A 33 53.22 -13.81 55.96
C GLN A 33 52.41 -15.07 55.61
N ILE A 34 52.74 -16.22 56.19
CA ILE A 34 51.99 -17.48 55.98
C ILE A 34 50.54 -17.33 56.44
N ASN A 35 50.29 -16.74 57.61
CA ASN A 35 48.93 -16.53 58.11
C ASN A 35 48.10 -15.63 57.19
N ILE A 36 48.70 -14.54 56.68
CA ILE A 36 48.04 -13.64 55.71
C ILE A 36 47.70 -14.39 54.42
N LEU A 37 48.63 -15.20 53.90
CA LEU A 37 48.40 -16.02 52.71
C LEU A 37 47.27 -17.03 52.92
N ILE A 38 47.18 -17.65 54.10
CA ILE A 38 46.08 -18.57 54.45
C ILE A 38 44.73 -17.84 54.45
N ILE A 39 44.66 -16.64 55.03
CA ILE A 39 43.41 -15.85 55.03
C ILE A 39 42.97 -15.51 53.61
N PHE A 40 43.90 -15.04 52.75
CA PHE A 40 43.57 -14.77 51.35
C PHE A 40 43.13 -16.01 50.59
N LEU A 41 43.76 -17.16 50.85
CA LEU A 41 43.35 -18.44 50.26
C LEU A 41 41.92 -18.81 50.67
N ILE A 42 41.58 -18.68 51.95
CA ILE A 42 40.22 -18.96 52.45
C ILE A 42 39.20 -18.02 51.79
N VAL A 43 39.49 -16.72 51.73
CA VAL A 43 38.60 -15.74 51.09
C VAL A 43 38.42 -16.05 49.60
N ALA A 44 39.50 -16.42 48.89
CA ALA A 44 39.44 -16.79 47.49
C ALA A 44 38.58 -18.05 47.26
N ILE A 45 38.69 -19.05 48.14
CA ILE A 45 37.88 -20.26 48.10
C ILE A 45 36.40 -19.93 48.34
N LEU A 46 36.10 -19.12 49.36
CA LEU A 46 34.72 -18.70 49.65
C LEU A 46 34.12 -17.92 48.48
N ALA A 47 34.88 -17.00 47.89
CA ALA A 47 34.45 -16.26 46.71
C ALA A 47 34.18 -17.19 45.52
N ALA A 48 35.06 -18.17 45.26
CA ALA A 48 34.87 -19.15 44.19
C ALA A 48 33.61 -20.01 44.41
N VAL A 49 33.35 -20.43 45.65
CA VAL A 49 32.14 -21.18 46.02
C VAL A 49 30.88 -20.33 45.84
N CYS A 50 30.89 -19.07 46.31
CA CYS A 50 29.79 -18.14 46.11
C CYS A 50 29.52 -17.88 44.62
N CYS A 51 30.56 -17.65 43.82
CA CYS A 51 30.45 -17.48 42.38
C CYS A 51 29.86 -18.72 41.71
N GLY A 52 30.32 -19.92 42.07
CA GLY A 52 29.78 -21.18 41.55
C GLY A 52 28.31 -21.39 41.93
N PHE A 53 27.93 -21.06 43.16
CA PHE A 53 26.55 -21.14 43.62
C PHE A 53 25.63 -20.16 42.87
N MET A 54 26.04 -18.90 42.75
CA MET A 54 25.28 -17.87 42.03
C MET A 54 25.16 -18.19 40.54
N SER A 55 26.24 -18.68 39.93
CA SER A 55 26.22 -19.12 38.53
C SER A 55 25.22 -20.24 38.31
N LYS A 56 25.22 -21.27 39.17
CA LYS A 56 24.30 -22.40 39.03
C LYS A 56 22.84 -22.04 39.33
N LYS A 57 22.61 -21.20 40.35
CA LYS A 57 21.26 -20.88 40.82
C LYS A 57 20.56 -19.81 39.97
N TYR A 58 21.30 -18.85 39.44
CA TYR A 58 20.72 -17.69 38.76
C TYR A 58 21.17 -17.56 37.30
N VAL A 59 22.47 -17.64 37.00
CA VAL A 59 23.00 -17.30 35.66
C VAL A 59 22.72 -18.39 34.61
N SER A 60 23.01 -19.65 34.95
CA SER A 60 22.79 -20.80 34.05
C SER A 60 21.33 -20.92 33.56
N PRO A 61 20.31 -20.87 34.45
CA PRO A 61 18.93 -20.97 33.99
C PRO A 61 18.47 -19.77 33.14
N ILE A 62 18.97 -18.56 33.41
CA ILE A 62 18.68 -17.37 32.59
C ILE A 62 19.26 -17.53 31.18
N MET A 63 20.53 -17.94 31.06
CA MET A 63 21.16 -18.15 29.75
C MET A 63 20.43 -19.19 28.90
N LYS A 64 20.00 -20.30 29.53
CA LYS A 64 19.26 -21.35 28.83
C LYS A 64 17.92 -20.86 28.27
N LYS A 65 17.15 -20.04 29.02
CA LYS A 65 15.89 -19.46 28.49
C LYS A 65 16.14 -18.41 27.42
N ILE A 66 17.19 -17.59 27.52
CA ILE A 66 17.55 -16.64 26.44
C ILE A 66 17.89 -17.40 25.15
N GLU A 67 18.58 -18.53 25.25
CA GLU A 67 18.82 -19.41 24.10
C GLU A 67 17.51 -19.97 23.53
N GLN A 68 16.55 -20.36 24.36
CA GLN A 68 15.21 -20.82 23.91
C GLN A 68 14.42 -19.71 23.20
N VAL A 69 14.44 -18.48 23.73
CA VAL A 69 13.85 -17.29 23.07
C VAL A 69 14.46 -17.09 21.69
N LYS A 70 15.80 -17.16 21.62
CA LYS A 70 16.52 -16.98 20.36
C LYS A 70 16.20 -18.11 19.37
N ALA A 71 15.93 -19.31 19.86
CA ALA A 71 15.53 -20.47 19.07
C ALA A 71 14.03 -20.52 18.73
N LYS A 72 13.21 -19.56 19.23
CA LYS A 72 11.74 -19.60 19.16
C LYS A 72 11.14 -20.93 19.64
N GLU A 73 11.80 -21.59 20.58
CA GLU A 73 11.26 -22.80 21.18
C GLU A 73 10.32 -22.45 22.35
N ASN A 74 9.31 -23.30 22.56
CA ASN A 74 8.28 -23.14 23.57
C ASN A 74 8.92 -22.86 24.95
N TYR A 75 8.45 -21.82 25.65
CA TYR A 75 9.01 -21.33 26.90
C TYR A 75 8.70 -22.32 28.04
N GLY A 76 9.43 -23.43 28.08
CA GLY A 76 9.24 -24.48 29.08
C GLY A 76 9.36 -24.03 30.54
N ASP A 77 9.09 -24.99 31.44
CA ASP A 77 8.94 -24.90 32.91
C ASP A 77 9.40 -23.63 33.66
N GLN A 78 8.62 -23.30 34.69
CA GLN A 78 8.83 -22.18 35.61
C GLN A 78 10.25 -22.15 36.18
N LEU A 79 10.91 -21.00 36.05
CA LEU A 79 12.08 -20.66 36.85
C LEU A 79 11.67 -20.53 38.32
N ARG A 80 12.64 -20.64 39.24
CA ARG A 80 12.43 -20.17 40.63
C ARG A 80 12.52 -18.64 40.74
N ILE A 81 12.36 -17.92 39.64
CA ILE A 81 12.46 -16.47 39.53
C ILE A 81 11.21 -15.99 38.78
N ARG A 82 10.20 -15.62 39.57
CA ARG A 82 8.83 -15.35 39.11
C ARG A 82 8.75 -14.23 38.08
N GLU A 83 9.56 -13.20 38.26
CA GLU A 83 9.58 -12.02 37.39
C GLU A 83 9.98 -12.35 35.94
N ILE A 84 10.83 -13.37 35.77
CA ILE A 84 11.29 -13.79 34.45
C ILE A 84 10.24 -14.66 33.77
N ASP A 85 9.53 -15.51 34.52
CA ASP A 85 8.44 -16.31 33.96
C ASP A 85 7.23 -15.45 33.56
N ASP A 86 6.86 -14.46 34.36
CA ASP A 86 5.79 -13.51 34.04
C ASP A 86 6.11 -12.73 32.75
N LEU A 87 7.39 -12.35 32.55
CA LEU A 87 7.83 -11.70 31.31
C LEU A 87 7.70 -12.61 30.10
N PHE A 88 8.12 -13.88 30.19
CA PHE A 88 8.01 -14.80 29.07
C PHE A 88 6.57 -15.17 28.74
N ALA A 89 5.70 -15.32 29.74
CA ALA A 89 4.26 -15.52 29.52
C ALA A 89 3.64 -14.33 28.78
N PHE A 90 4.00 -13.10 29.15
CA PHE A 90 3.56 -11.91 28.44
C PHE A 90 4.06 -11.85 26.99
N LEU A 91 5.33 -12.24 26.75
CA LEU A 91 5.90 -12.28 25.41
C LEU A 91 5.22 -13.34 24.54
N GLU A 92 4.96 -14.52 25.08
CA GLU A 92 4.23 -15.60 24.38
C GLU A 92 2.81 -15.17 24.01
N GLU A 93 2.09 -14.51 24.92
CA GLU A 93 0.76 -13.96 24.64
C GLU A 93 0.80 -12.93 23.51
N LYS A 94 1.82 -12.07 23.49
CA LYS A 94 2.01 -11.08 22.43
C LYS A 94 2.36 -11.70 21.10
N ASP A 95 3.26 -12.69 21.07
CA ASP A 95 3.64 -13.39 19.86
C ASP A 95 2.42 -14.09 19.25
N ASN A 96 1.64 -14.81 20.05
CA ASN A 96 0.40 -15.45 19.61
C ASN A 96 -0.63 -14.44 19.06
N TYR A 97 -0.76 -13.28 19.72
CA TYR A 97 -1.63 -12.20 19.25
C TYR A 97 -1.21 -11.65 17.89
N TYR A 98 0.09 -11.42 17.67
CA TYR A 98 0.60 -10.94 16.39
C TYR A 98 0.49 -11.99 15.29
N GLU A 99 0.74 -13.26 15.59
CA GLU A 99 0.55 -14.36 14.64
C GLU A 99 -0.91 -14.44 14.18
N GLN A 100 -1.87 -14.33 15.11
CA GLN A 100 -3.28 -14.29 14.76
C GLN A 100 -3.64 -13.09 13.87
N GLN A 101 -3.15 -11.89 14.19
CA GLN A 101 -3.39 -10.71 13.36
C GLN A 101 -2.79 -10.83 11.96
N LEU A 102 -1.61 -11.46 11.84
CA LEU A 102 -0.98 -11.69 10.55
C LEU A 102 -1.79 -12.66 9.68
N ASP A 103 -2.31 -13.74 10.27
CA ASP A 103 -3.17 -14.69 9.56
C ASP A 103 -4.47 -14.03 9.08
N ASP A 104 -5.13 -13.26 9.94
CA ASP A 104 -6.34 -12.51 9.58
C ASP A 104 -6.08 -11.52 8.42
N LEU A 105 -4.95 -10.80 8.49
CA LEU A 105 -4.55 -9.83 7.46
C LEU A 105 -4.19 -10.53 6.14
N GLU A 106 -3.48 -11.66 6.19
CA GLU A 106 -3.11 -12.45 5.00
C GLU A 106 -4.35 -13.01 4.32
N ASN A 107 -5.30 -13.54 5.10
CA ASN A 107 -6.58 -14.00 4.60
C ASN A 107 -7.38 -12.87 3.95
N ALA A 108 -7.50 -11.70 4.60
CA ALA A 108 -8.21 -10.53 4.06
C ALA A 108 -7.56 -10.03 2.75
N LYS A 109 -6.23 -9.98 2.70
CA LYS A 109 -5.48 -9.61 1.49
C LYS A 109 -5.76 -10.59 0.35
N ARG A 110 -5.73 -11.89 0.62
CA ARG A 110 -6.02 -12.93 -0.40
C ARG A 110 -7.42 -12.76 -0.98
N PHE A 111 -8.43 -12.53 -0.14
CA PHE A 111 -9.80 -12.29 -0.62
C PHE A 111 -9.89 -11.03 -1.49
N ALA A 112 -9.25 -9.93 -1.08
CA ALA A 112 -9.23 -8.69 -1.86
C ALA A 112 -8.52 -8.86 -3.21
N GLU A 113 -7.42 -9.62 -3.26
CA GLU A 113 -6.70 -9.92 -4.51
C GLU A 113 -7.53 -10.77 -5.47
N GLU A 114 -8.26 -11.77 -4.96
CA GLU A 114 -9.18 -12.58 -5.77
C GLU A 114 -10.34 -11.76 -6.34
N GLU A 115 -10.92 -10.88 -5.52
CA GLU A 115 -11.99 -9.98 -5.95
C GLU A 115 -11.50 -8.99 -7.01
N ALA A 116 -10.34 -8.37 -6.80
CA ALA A 116 -9.72 -7.47 -7.76
C ALA A 116 -9.40 -8.17 -9.08
N LYS A 117 -8.97 -9.45 -9.04
CA LYS A 117 -8.73 -10.25 -10.24
C LYS A 117 -10.03 -10.48 -11.02
N LYS A 118 -11.11 -10.88 -10.35
CA LYS A 118 -12.42 -11.08 -11.00
C LYS A 118 -12.94 -9.79 -11.61
N ALA A 119 -12.88 -8.67 -10.88
CA ALA A 119 -13.29 -7.37 -11.39
C ALA A 119 -12.48 -6.94 -12.62
N LYS A 120 -11.17 -7.21 -12.63
CA LYS A 120 -10.31 -6.93 -13.79
C LYS A 120 -10.70 -7.77 -15.02
N GLU A 121 -10.96 -9.07 -14.83
CA GLU A 121 -11.39 -9.95 -15.92
C GLU A 121 -12.76 -9.53 -16.50
N GLU A 122 -13.70 -9.11 -15.65
CA GLU A 122 -14.99 -8.57 -16.10
C GLU A 122 -14.84 -7.27 -16.88
N TYR A 123 -13.97 -6.36 -16.40
CA TYR A 123 -13.66 -5.11 -17.09
C TYR A 123 -13.06 -5.36 -18.47
N GLU A 124 -12.09 -6.29 -18.58
CA GLU A 124 -11.44 -6.62 -19.84
C GLU A 124 -12.43 -7.18 -20.86
N LYS A 125 -13.33 -8.08 -20.43
CA LYS A 125 -14.43 -8.58 -21.28
C LYS A 125 -15.39 -7.48 -21.72
N ALA A 126 -15.67 -6.51 -20.84
CA ALA A 126 -16.52 -5.37 -21.18
C ALA A 126 -15.84 -4.44 -22.18
N ALA A 127 -14.53 -4.21 -22.02
CA ALA A 127 -13.72 -3.40 -22.93
C ALA A 127 -13.64 -4.04 -24.34
N GLU A 128 -13.44 -5.35 -24.44
CA GLU A 128 -13.47 -6.08 -25.72
C GLU A 128 -14.82 -5.92 -26.43
N LYS A 129 -15.94 -6.07 -25.70
CA LYS A 129 -17.28 -5.87 -26.26
C LYS A 129 -17.50 -4.45 -26.74
N TYR A 130 -16.98 -3.46 -26.00
CA TYR A 130 -17.08 -2.06 -26.38
C TYR A 130 -16.29 -1.78 -27.67
N GLU A 131 -15.05 -2.28 -27.78
CA GLU A 131 -14.23 -2.12 -28.99
C GLU A 131 -14.87 -2.83 -30.20
N LEU A 132 -15.45 -4.02 -30.01
CA LEU A 132 -16.19 -4.68 -31.06
C LEU A 132 -17.39 -3.83 -31.53
N ALA A 133 -18.20 -3.33 -30.60
CA ALA A 133 -19.35 -2.48 -30.93
C ALA A 133 -18.92 -1.20 -31.65
N LYS A 134 -17.81 -0.58 -31.22
CA LYS A 134 -17.23 0.59 -31.85
C LYS A 134 -16.76 0.30 -33.28
N SER A 135 -16.05 -0.80 -33.50
CA SER A 135 -15.62 -1.19 -34.85
C SER A 135 -16.77 -1.46 -35.80
N GLU A 136 -17.87 -2.05 -35.31
CA GLU A 136 -19.06 -2.28 -36.13
C GLU A 136 -19.80 -0.97 -36.46
N ILE A 137 -19.86 -0.02 -35.51
CA ILE A 137 -20.39 1.32 -35.78
C ILE A 137 -19.54 2.01 -36.86
N ASP A 138 -18.21 1.96 -36.76
CA ASP A 138 -17.31 2.58 -37.74
C ASP A 138 -17.44 1.93 -39.12
N ARG A 139 -17.53 0.60 -39.19
CA ARG A 139 -17.78 -0.13 -40.44
C ARG A 139 -19.11 0.24 -41.06
N LEU A 140 -20.17 0.31 -40.26
CA LEU A 140 -21.49 0.74 -40.71
C LEU A 140 -21.44 2.19 -41.20
N ALA A 141 -20.75 3.09 -40.49
CA ALA A 141 -20.57 4.47 -40.91
C ALA A 141 -19.86 4.58 -42.26
N GLU A 142 -18.81 3.77 -42.49
CA GLU A 142 -18.07 3.79 -43.75
C GLU A 142 -18.90 3.24 -44.92
N LYS A 143 -19.62 2.12 -44.71
CA LYS A 143 -20.59 1.63 -45.70
C LYS A 143 -21.64 2.70 -46.06
N HIS A 144 -22.11 3.45 -45.07
CA HIS A 144 -23.06 4.53 -45.29
C HIS A 144 -22.42 5.77 -45.96
N LYS A 145 -21.09 5.91 -46.01
CA LYS A 145 -20.43 6.95 -46.82
C LYS A 145 -20.31 6.52 -48.29
N GLU A 146 -20.02 5.26 -48.55
CA GLU A 146 -19.90 4.72 -49.91
C GLU A 146 -21.24 4.69 -50.68
N GLU A 147 -22.37 4.51 -49.97
CA GLU A 147 -23.72 4.66 -50.56
C GLU A 147 -24.10 6.13 -50.87
N ILE A 148 -23.21 7.12 -50.70
CA ILE A 148 -23.46 8.50 -51.12
C ILE A 148 -22.98 8.62 -52.56
N VAL A 149 -23.89 8.53 -53.53
CA VAL A 149 -23.60 8.91 -54.91
C VAL A 149 -23.26 10.42 -54.90
N PRO A 150 -22.03 10.84 -55.24
CA PRO A 150 -21.64 12.25 -55.18
C PRO A 150 -22.56 13.18 -55.97
N GLU A 151 -23.15 12.68 -57.07
CA GLU A 151 -24.11 13.42 -57.88
C GLU A 151 -25.42 13.73 -57.14
N GLU A 152 -25.96 12.80 -56.33
CA GLU A 152 -27.20 13.02 -55.57
C GLU A 152 -27.03 14.09 -54.49
N TYR A 153 -25.87 14.11 -53.82
CA TYR A 153 -25.56 15.12 -52.82
C TYR A 153 -25.36 16.50 -53.45
N GLN A 154 -24.66 16.57 -54.58
CA GLN A 154 -24.45 17.83 -55.28
C GLN A 154 -25.78 18.42 -55.76
N PHE A 155 -26.64 17.59 -56.35
CA PHE A 155 -27.99 17.98 -56.73
C PHE A 155 -28.81 18.51 -55.54
N PHE A 156 -28.71 17.86 -54.38
CA PHE A 156 -29.37 18.31 -53.16
C PHE A 156 -28.93 19.73 -52.75
N VAL A 157 -27.61 19.99 -52.69
CA VAL A 157 -27.08 21.28 -52.22
C VAL A 157 -27.45 22.42 -53.17
N GLU A 158 -27.36 22.20 -54.48
CA GLU A 158 -27.69 23.22 -55.48
C GLU A 158 -29.19 23.60 -55.45
N ASN A 159 -30.07 22.60 -55.32
CA ASN A 159 -31.52 22.80 -55.35
C ASN A 159 -32.13 23.26 -54.02
N LEU A 160 -31.36 23.34 -52.93
CA LEU A 160 -31.85 23.93 -51.67
C LEU A 160 -32.36 25.37 -51.86
N SER A 161 -31.71 26.12 -52.75
CA SER A 161 -32.08 27.50 -53.11
C SER A 161 -33.40 27.59 -53.90
N MET A 162 -33.87 26.49 -54.50
CA MET A 162 -35.10 26.44 -55.31
C MET A 162 -36.36 26.09 -54.51
N LEU A 163 -36.21 25.84 -53.21
CA LEU A 163 -37.36 25.67 -52.32
C LEU A 163 -38.12 26.99 -52.19
N THR A 164 -39.43 26.92 -52.28
CA THR A 164 -40.29 28.08 -51.96
C THR A 164 -40.19 28.43 -50.48
N PRO A 165 -40.53 29.66 -50.06
CA PRO A 165 -40.49 30.05 -48.65
C PRO A 165 -41.27 29.11 -47.73
N ALA A 166 -42.41 28.60 -48.18
CA ALA A 166 -43.22 27.64 -47.42
C ALA A 166 -42.54 26.26 -47.31
N GLU A 167 -41.94 25.76 -48.38
CA GLU A 167 -41.20 24.49 -48.38
C GLU A 167 -39.93 24.57 -47.54
N TYR A 168 -39.22 25.70 -47.60
CA TYR A 168 -38.04 25.96 -46.79
C TYR A 168 -38.38 26.00 -45.30
N ARG A 169 -39.51 26.60 -44.92
CA ARG A 169 -40.03 26.60 -43.54
C ARG A 169 -40.25 25.16 -43.02
N VAL A 170 -40.83 24.30 -43.84
CA VAL A 170 -41.04 22.87 -43.52
C VAL A 170 -39.69 22.16 -43.35
N TYR A 171 -38.74 22.41 -44.26
CA TYR A 171 -37.37 21.87 -44.19
C TYR A 171 -36.65 22.29 -42.90
N GLU A 172 -36.65 23.58 -42.56
CA GLU A 172 -36.03 24.13 -41.36
C GLU A 172 -36.62 23.52 -40.08
N LEU A 173 -37.95 23.37 -40.02
CA LEU A 173 -38.61 22.75 -38.89
C LEU A 173 -38.21 21.28 -38.72
N TYR A 174 -38.00 20.53 -39.82
CA TYR A 174 -37.45 19.18 -39.72
C TYR A 174 -36.05 19.17 -39.13
N LEU A 175 -35.16 20.07 -39.55
CA LEU A 175 -33.81 20.17 -38.99
C LEU A 175 -33.80 20.57 -37.52
N SER A 176 -34.79 21.35 -37.08
CA SER A 176 -34.99 21.68 -35.66
C SER A 176 -35.57 20.53 -34.81
N GLY A 177 -35.61 19.30 -35.35
CA GLY A 177 -36.06 18.09 -34.65
C GLY A 177 -37.57 17.93 -34.52
N LYS A 178 -38.39 18.72 -35.23
CA LYS A 178 -39.85 18.63 -35.14
C LYS A 178 -40.40 17.41 -35.86
N THR A 179 -41.46 16.83 -35.30
CA THR A 179 -42.21 15.73 -35.93
C THR A 179 -43.21 16.26 -36.96
N ALA A 180 -43.66 15.42 -37.89
CA ALA A 180 -44.61 15.83 -38.91
C ALA A 180 -45.91 16.42 -38.32
N LYS A 181 -46.39 15.86 -37.20
CA LYS A 181 -47.56 16.38 -36.47
C LYS A 181 -47.32 17.79 -35.93
N GLN A 182 -46.20 18.00 -35.25
CA GLN A 182 -45.81 19.32 -34.73
C GLN A 182 -45.62 20.35 -35.85
N ILE A 183 -45.09 19.94 -37.01
CA ILE A 183 -44.93 20.85 -38.16
C ILE A 183 -46.29 21.29 -38.70
N ALA A 184 -47.24 20.35 -38.83
CA ALA A 184 -48.60 20.66 -39.28
C ALA A 184 -49.29 21.64 -38.32
N GLU A 185 -49.12 21.44 -37.00
CA GLU A 185 -49.62 22.33 -35.96
C GLU A 185 -48.97 23.72 -36.02
N ILE A 186 -47.63 23.81 -36.09
CA ILE A 186 -46.88 25.08 -36.11
C ILE A 186 -47.22 25.91 -37.35
N LEU A 187 -47.38 25.27 -38.50
CA LEU A 187 -47.70 25.94 -39.76
C LEU A 187 -49.21 26.14 -39.96
N HIS A 188 -50.04 25.67 -39.03
CA HIS A 188 -51.50 25.69 -39.13
C HIS A 188 -52.02 25.09 -40.46
N ILE A 189 -51.42 23.97 -40.90
CA ILE A 189 -51.79 23.24 -42.12
C ILE A 189 -52.28 21.84 -41.79
N THR A 190 -53.01 21.21 -42.73
CA THR A 190 -53.42 19.81 -42.57
C THR A 190 -52.26 18.86 -42.84
N GLU A 191 -52.31 17.63 -42.30
CA GLU A 191 -51.31 16.59 -42.60
C GLU A 191 -51.24 16.25 -44.11
N ASN A 192 -52.36 16.38 -44.83
CA ASN A 192 -52.41 16.17 -46.28
C ASN A 192 -51.66 17.28 -47.03
N THR A 193 -51.81 18.53 -46.60
CA THR A 193 -51.03 19.67 -47.12
C THR A 193 -49.54 19.47 -46.83
N LEU A 194 -49.19 18.99 -45.63
CA LEU A 194 -47.80 18.69 -45.28
C LEU A 194 -47.22 17.55 -46.13
N LYS A 195 -48.00 16.49 -46.42
CA LYS A 195 -47.60 15.43 -47.36
C LYS A 195 -47.32 15.99 -48.76
N TYR A 196 -48.12 16.94 -49.22
CA TYR A 196 -47.91 17.62 -50.50
C TYR A 196 -46.60 18.43 -50.50
N HIS A 197 -46.36 19.24 -49.46
CA HIS A 197 -45.09 19.94 -49.30
C HIS A 197 -43.90 18.97 -49.25
N ASN A 198 -44.00 17.88 -48.49
CA ASN A 198 -42.96 16.86 -48.42
C ASN A 198 -42.66 16.26 -49.80
N LYS A 199 -43.70 15.93 -50.59
CA LYS A 199 -43.53 15.40 -51.94
C LYS A 199 -42.79 16.39 -52.85
N ASN A 200 -43.15 17.67 -52.78
CA ASN A 200 -42.49 18.71 -53.58
C ASN A 200 -41.05 18.94 -53.13
N ILE A 201 -40.80 19.00 -51.81
CA ILE A 201 -39.45 19.11 -51.23
C ILE A 201 -38.60 17.92 -51.70
N TYR A 202 -39.10 16.70 -51.56
CA TYR A 202 -38.39 15.49 -51.97
C TYR A 202 -38.07 15.49 -53.47
N SER A 203 -39.06 15.85 -54.30
CA SER A 203 -38.87 15.94 -55.75
C SER A 203 -37.88 17.03 -56.16
N LYS A 204 -37.89 18.20 -55.50
CA LYS A 204 -37.00 19.32 -55.82
C LYS A 204 -35.57 19.06 -55.36
N LEU A 205 -35.40 18.42 -54.20
CA LEU A 205 -34.09 18.13 -53.62
C LEU A 205 -33.49 16.81 -54.13
N GLY A 206 -34.20 16.06 -54.98
CA GLY A 206 -33.73 14.80 -55.56
C GLY A 206 -33.61 13.67 -54.55
N ILE A 207 -34.40 13.72 -53.47
CA ILE A 207 -34.40 12.71 -52.40
C ILE A 207 -35.71 11.94 -52.39
N SER A 208 -35.66 10.70 -51.90
CA SER A 208 -36.80 9.79 -51.85
C SER A 208 -37.42 9.65 -50.45
N SER A 209 -36.70 10.09 -49.40
CA SER A 209 -37.14 9.86 -48.02
C SER A 209 -36.68 10.93 -47.03
N ARG A 210 -37.41 11.01 -45.91
CA ARG A 210 -37.02 11.82 -44.75
C ARG A 210 -35.66 11.43 -44.18
N LYS A 211 -35.29 10.13 -44.25
CA LYS A 211 -33.96 9.66 -43.81
C LYS A 211 -32.85 10.23 -44.69
N GLN A 212 -33.04 10.23 -46.01
CA GLN A 212 -32.10 10.86 -46.94
C GLN A 212 -32.00 12.37 -46.71
N LEU A 213 -33.13 13.05 -46.41
CA LEU A 213 -33.12 14.48 -46.04
C LEU A 213 -32.18 14.76 -44.87
N PHE A 214 -32.32 14.01 -43.78
CA PHE A 214 -31.47 14.17 -42.59
C PHE A 214 -30.01 13.82 -42.86
N ARG A 215 -29.75 12.75 -43.63
CA ARG A 215 -28.40 12.34 -44.00
C ARG A 215 -27.68 13.43 -44.80
N PHE A 216 -28.30 13.98 -45.84
CA PHE A 216 -27.69 15.04 -46.65
C PHE A 216 -27.57 16.37 -45.87
N ALA A 217 -28.55 16.71 -45.03
CA ALA A 217 -28.44 17.88 -44.17
C ALA A 217 -27.30 17.76 -43.15
N ALA A 218 -27.11 16.59 -42.53
CA ALA A 218 -25.98 16.34 -41.62
C ALA A 218 -24.63 16.43 -42.35
N LEU A 219 -24.53 15.89 -43.57
CA LEU A 219 -23.33 16.03 -44.41
C LEU A 219 -23.04 17.49 -44.77
N LYS A 220 -24.07 18.27 -45.08
CA LYS A 220 -23.93 19.71 -45.32
C LYS A 220 -23.40 20.44 -44.07
N GLN A 221 -23.99 20.21 -42.90
CA GLN A 221 -23.52 20.82 -41.64
C GLN A 221 -22.07 20.46 -41.29
N HIS A 222 -21.66 19.21 -41.50
CA HIS A 222 -20.28 18.77 -41.28
C HIS A 222 -19.27 19.39 -42.28
N ARG A 223 -19.71 19.73 -43.50
CA ARG A 223 -18.86 20.41 -44.49
C ARG A 223 -18.81 21.92 -44.27
N ASP A 224 -19.96 22.56 -44.05
CA ASP A 224 -20.06 23.99 -43.73
C ASP A 224 -19.25 24.32 -42.45
N GLY A 225 -19.33 23.49 -41.40
CA GLY A 225 -18.57 23.68 -40.17
C GLY A 225 -17.05 23.40 -40.28
N LYS A 226 -16.58 22.85 -41.41
CA LYS A 226 -15.16 22.67 -41.73
C LYS A 226 -14.57 23.88 -42.45
N GLU A 227 -15.39 24.67 -43.15
CA GLU A 227 -14.97 25.89 -43.84
C GLU A 227 -14.75 27.07 -42.89
N ASP A 228 -15.31 27.04 -41.68
CA ASP A 228 -15.11 28.07 -40.64
C ASP A 228 -13.74 28.00 -39.91
N TRP A 229 -12.89 27.00 -40.22
CA TRP A 229 -11.57 26.80 -39.60
C TRP A 229 -10.40 26.77 -40.60
N THR A 230 -10.62 27.18 -41.84
CA THR A 230 -9.57 27.40 -42.86
C THR A 230 -9.52 28.86 -43.26
#